data_AF-A0A0P7B128-F1
#
_entry.id   AF-A0A0P7B128-F1
#
_cell.length_a   1.000
_cell.length_b   1.000
_cell.length_c   1.000
_cell.angle_alpha   90.00
_cell.angle_beta   90.00
_cell.angle_gamma   90.00
#
_symmetry.space_group_name_H-M   'P 1'
#
loop_
_entity.id
_entity.type
_entity.pdbx_description
1 polymer ?
#
loop_
_entity_poly.entity_id
_entity_poly.type
_entity_poly.pdbx_seq_one_letter_code
_entity_poly.pdbx_strand_id
1 'polypeptide(L)'
;MAKLMHLCVVALAALSAADVTVQVSDVGPLPFKTDGAATSASDLLRRSCPGELGEPNGAGPQLVLSSFEDADFPQGVVFPSSDSLVRGALDAWAQHHTLVLRPDEVWFEVLAQLNLYAAVHGEALRGLFVGHEGRLRLRVGGATWRDVLAGMGEAMQQRVRTGWLLDWIMPGFSTRGGGGGGGGGGGGGL
;
A
#
# COMPACT_ATOMS: atom_id res chain seq x y z
N MET A 1 -19.81 -11.18 23.24
CA MET A 1 -19.37 -11.14 21.83
C MET A 1 -18.47 -9.94 21.51
N ALA A 2 -18.74 -8.73 22.02
CA ALA A 2 -17.88 -7.54 21.80
C ALA A 2 -16.41 -7.68 22.26
N LYS A 3 -16.16 -8.39 23.38
CA LYS A 3 -14.79 -8.63 23.89
C LYS A 3 -13.96 -9.59 23.04
N LEU A 4 -14.61 -10.52 22.33
CA LEU A 4 -13.93 -11.48 21.44
C LEU A 4 -13.55 -10.81 20.12
N MET A 5 -14.39 -9.88 19.64
CA MET A 5 -14.11 -9.08 18.45
C MET A 5 -12.99 -8.07 18.68
N HIS A 6 -12.91 -7.47 19.88
CA HIS A 6 -11.77 -6.62 20.28
C HIS A 6 -10.46 -7.42 20.40
N LEU A 7 -10.50 -8.67 20.89
CA LEU A 7 -9.30 -9.50 20.97
C LEU A 7 -8.75 -9.89 19.59
N CYS A 8 -9.62 -10.18 18.61
CA CYS A 8 -9.19 -10.48 17.24
C CYS A 8 -8.62 -9.25 16.52
N VAL A 9 -9.18 -8.05 16.73
CA VAL A 9 -8.65 -6.80 16.14
C VAL A 9 -7.27 -6.46 16.72
N VAL A 10 -7.07 -6.66 18.02
CA VAL A 10 -5.77 -6.44 18.68
C VAL A 10 -4.74 -7.51 18.29
N ALA A 11 -5.16 -8.76 18.09
CA ALA A 11 -4.27 -9.83 17.63
C ALA A 11 -3.84 -9.65 16.17
N LEU A 12 -4.67 -9.06 15.30
CA LEU A 12 -4.25 -8.67 13.95
C LEU A 12 -3.32 -7.45 13.95
N ALA A 13 -3.50 -6.51 14.89
CA ALA A 13 -2.62 -5.35 15.02
C ALA A 13 -1.21 -5.72 15.50
N ALA A 14 -1.05 -6.75 16.33
CA ALA A 14 0.24 -7.13 16.90
C ALA A 14 1.17 -7.93 15.97
N LEU A 15 0.72 -8.34 14.77
CA LEU A 15 1.60 -8.96 13.76
C LEU A 15 2.30 -7.93 12.84
N SER A 16 2.05 -6.64 13.01
CA SER A 16 2.29 -5.62 11.98
C SER A 16 3.63 -4.88 12.04
N ALA A 17 4.55 -5.25 12.95
CA ALA A 17 5.80 -4.50 13.16
C ALA A 17 7.08 -5.20 12.68
N ALA A 18 6.99 -6.44 12.18
CA ALA A 18 8.15 -7.19 11.72
C ALA A 18 7.86 -7.82 10.36
N ASP A 19 8.85 -7.77 9.47
CA ASP A 19 8.77 -8.46 8.19
C ASP A 19 8.59 -9.96 8.41
N VAL A 20 7.69 -10.57 7.65
CA VAL A 20 7.47 -12.01 7.70
C VAL A 20 8.51 -12.67 6.81
N THR A 21 9.46 -13.37 7.45
CA THR A 21 10.51 -14.11 6.76
C THR A 21 10.08 -15.57 6.58
N VAL A 22 9.90 -15.99 5.33
CA VAL A 22 9.59 -17.37 4.98
C VAL A 22 10.87 -18.02 4.45
N GLN A 23 11.39 -18.98 5.22
CA GLN A 23 12.47 -19.84 4.75
C GLN A 23 11.89 -20.88 3.79
N VAL A 24 12.38 -20.86 2.55
CA VAL A 24 11.79 -21.66 1.48
C VAL A 24 12.48 -23.03 1.33
N SER A 25 13.74 -23.15 1.75
CA SER A 25 14.49 -24.41 1.76
C SER A 25 15.73 -24.36 2.65
N ASP A 26 16.22 -25.52 3.09
CA ASP A 26 17.46 -25.67 3.90
C ASP A 26 18.76 -25.66 3.08
N VAL A 27 18.68 -25.37 1.78
CA VAL A 27 19.81 -25.34 0.85
C VAL A 27 20.32 -23.91 0.68
N GLY A 28 21.63 -23.74 0.48
CA GLY A 28 22.23 -22.42 0.27
C GLY A 28 21.66 -21.69 -0.97
N PRO A 29 21.46 -20.36 -0.89
CA PRO A 29 20.85 -19.59 -1.97
C PRO A 29 21.73 -19.54 -3.22
N LEU A 30 21.10 -19.58 -4.40
CA LEU A 30 21.79 -19.32 -5.66
C LEU A 30 22.23 -17.84 -5.77
N PRO A 31 23.25 -17.51 -6.60
CA PRO A 31 23.64 -16.13 -6.82
C PRO A 31 22.47 -15.27 -7.30
N PHE A 32 22.29 -14.10 -6.68
CA PHE A 32 21.22 -13.18 -7.02
C PHE A 32 21.50 -12.53 -8.38
N LYS A 33 20.56 -12.66 -9.31
CA LYS A 33 20.67 -12.05 -10.63
C LYS A 33 20.05 -10.65 -10.59
N THR A 34 20.82 -9.64 -10.98
CA THR A 34 20.35 -8.25 -11.07
C THR A 34 19.87 -7.87 -12.46
N ASP A 35 19.83 -8.83 -13.38
CA ASP A 35 19.41 -8.61 -14.76
C ASP A 35 17.94 -8.19 -14.81
N GLY A 36 17.67 -7.07 -15.47
CA GLY A 36 16.30 -6.57 -15.62
C GLY A 36 15.76 -5.78 -14.42
N ALA A 37 16.60 -5.31 -13.51
CA ALA A 37 16.19 -4.32 -12.51
C ALA A 37 15.58 -3.06 -13.17
N ALA A 38 14.69 -2.38 -12.45
CA ALA A 38 14.14 -1.11 -12.85
C ALA A 38 15.17 0.01 -12.67
N THR A 39 15.09 1.03 -13.53
CA THR A 39 16.03 2.17 -13.52
C THR A 39 15.47 3.43 -12.88
N SER A 40 14.14 3.52 -12.78
CA SER A 40 13.41 4.63 -12.14
C SER A 40 12.02 4.17 -11.73
N ALA A 41 11.32 4.96 -10.92
CA ALA A 41 9.94 4.64 -10.51
C ALA A 41 8.97 4.64 -11.71
N SER A 42 9.23 5.50 -12.70
CA SER A 42 8.44 5.52 -13.94
C SER A 42 8.71 4.28 -14.80
N ASP A 43 9.97 3.85 -14.88
CA ASP A 43 10.37 2.61 -15.58
C ASP A 43 9.75 1.38 -14.90
N LEU A 44 9.80 1.33 -13.56
CA LEU A 44 9.18 0.28 -12.75
C LEU A 44 7.68 0.18 -13.06
N LEU A 45 6.94 1.29 -12.99
CA LEU A 45 5.51 1.33 -13.26
C LEU A 45 5.19 0.88 -14.70
N ARG A 46 5.94 1.39 -15.69
CA ARG A 46 5.72 1.06 -17.11
C ARG A 46 5.94 -0.41 -17.41
N ARG A 47 7.00 -1.01 -16.86
CA ARG A 47 7.35 -2.41 -17.11
C ARG A 47 6.50 -3.38 -16.30
N SER A 48 5.97 -2.97 -15.15
CA SER A 48 5.02 -3.78 -14.38
C SER A 48 3.63 -3.80 -15.02
N CYS A 49 3.18 -2.71 -15.65
CA CYS A 49 1.82 -2.59 -16.20
C CYS A 49 1.81 -2.20 -17.69
N PRO A 50 2.44 -3.00 -18.60
CA PRO A 50 2.59 -2.61 -20.00
C PRO A 50 1.24 -2.49 -20.75
N GLY A 51 0.24 -3.28 -20.37
CA GLY A 51 -1.10 -3.24 -21.00
C GLY A 51 -1.94 -2.01 -20.62
N GLU A 52 -1.68 -1.41 -19.45
CA GLU A 52 -2.51 -0.34 -18.89
C GLU A 52 -2.02 1.07 -19.24
N LEU A 53 -0.71 1.22 -19.52
CA LEU A 53 -0.07 2.53 -19.68
C LEU A 53 0.05 2.98 -21.14
N GLY A 54 -0.31 2.11 -22.09
CA GLY A 54 -0.27 2.37 -23.52
C GLY A 54 1.12 2.78 -24.05
N GLU A 55 1.17 3.15 -25.32
CA GLU A 55 2.39 3.70 -25.92
C GLU A 55 2.74 5.07 -25.29
N PRO A 56 4.02 5.40 -25.12
CA PRO A 56 4.50 6.63 -24.48
C PRO A 56 4.15 7.95 -25.22
N ASN A 57 3.25 7.91 -26.19
CA ASN A 57 2.81 9.05 -26.99
C ASN A 57 1.82 9.94 -26.20
N GLY A 58 2.36 10.70 -25.24
CA GLY A 58 1.87 12.01 -24.78
C GLY A 58 0.57 12.09 -23.96
N ALA A 59 -0.35 11.13 -24.06
CA ALA A 59 -1.66 11.14 -23.37
C ALA A 59 -1.85 9.96 -22.39
N GLY A 60 -0.76 9.27 -22.04
CA GLY A 60 -0.78 8.14 -21.11
C GLY A 60 -0.80 8.56 -19.63
N PRO A 61 -1.13 7.64 -18.71
CA PRO A 61 -1.14 7.93 -17.28
C PRO A 61 0.24 8.39 -16.78
N GLN A 62 0.25 9.39 -15.90
CA GLN A 62 1.48 9.94 -15.32
C GLN A 62 1.69 9.38 -13.90
N LEU A 63 2.94 9.07 -13.56
CA LEU A 63 3.34 8.80 -12.19
C LEU A 63 3.24 10.08 -11.36
N VAL A 64 2.29 10.12 -10.43
CA VAL A 64 2.05 11.26 -9.53
C VAL A 64 2.79 11.09 -8.21
N LEU A 65 2.82 9.86 -7.70
CA LEU A 65 3.41 9.48 -6.42
C LEU A 65 4.14 8.15 -6.58
N SER A 66 5.29 8.04 -5.91
CA SER A 66 6.05 6.82 -5.80
C SER A 66 6.53 6.70 -4.36
N SER A 67 6.52 5.49 -3.82
CA SER A 67 7.22 5.20 -2.57
C SER A 67 8.73 5.05 -2.80
N PHE A 68 9.15 4.74 -4.02
CA PHE A 68 10.56 4.66 -4.43
C PHE A 68 11.12 6.02 -4.79
N GLU A 69 12.32 6.28 -4.31
CA GLU A 69 13.13 7.45 -4.66
C GLU A 69 14.17 7.09 -5.73
N ASP A 70 14.70 8.09 -6.44
CA ASP A 70 15.72 7.85 -7.47
C ASP A 70 16.98 7.17 -6.91
N ALA A 71 17.23 7.33 -5.61
CA ALA A 71 18.32 6.67 -4.89
C ALA A 71 18.11 5.17 -4.65
N ASP A 72 16.91 4.61 -4.89
CA ASP A 72 16.59 3.19 -4.67
C ASP A 72 16.90 2.29 -5.88
N PHE A 73 17.11 2.87 -7.07
CA PHE A 73 17.31 2.15 -8.32
C PHE A 73 18.78 1.77 -8.62
N PRO A 74 19.80 2.56 -8.26
CA PRO A 74 21.20 2.22 -8.51
C PRO A 74 21.66 0.89 -7.88
N GLN A 75 20.98 0.42 -6.83
CA GLN A 75 21.25 -0.84 -6.14
C GLN A 75 20.89 -2.07 -7.01
N GLY A 76 20.04 -1.91 -8.02
CA GLY A 76 19.64 -3.01 -8.91
C GLY A 76 18.84 -4.11 -8.22
N VAL A 77 18.10 -3.78 -7.16
CA VAL A 77 17.31 -4.73 -6.34
C VAL A 77 15.80 -4.58 -6.49
N VAL A 78 15.34 -3.63 -7.32
CA VAL A 78 13.91 -3.38 -7.57
C VAL A 78 13.56 -3.91 -8.94
N PHE A 79 12.59 -4.82 -9.04
CA PHE A 79 12.23 -5.49 -10.28
C PHE A 79 10.77 -5.24 -10.64
N PRO A 80 10.47 -4.94 -11.92
CA PRO A 80 9.10 -4.84 -12.38
C PRO A 80 8.46 -6.22 -12.52
N SER A 81 7.19 -6.32 -12.15
CA SER A 81 6.39 -7.54 -12.28
C SER A 81 4.91 -7.19 -12.25
N SER A 82 4.13 -7.77 -13.16
CA SER A 82 2.67 -7.63 -13.18
C SER A 82 1.99 -8.41 -12.04
N ASP A 83 2.63 -9.50 -11.58
CA ASP A 83 2.13 -10.40 -10.53
C ASP A 83 3.16 -10.49 -9.38
N SER A 84 3.53 -9.34 -8.81
CA SER A 84 4.71 -9.19 -7.94
C SER A 84 4.77 -10.17 -6.75
N LEU A 85 3.65 -10.42 -6.06
CA LEU A 85 3.60 -11.36 -4.94
C LEU A 85 3.83 -12.82 -5.38
N VAL A 86 3.05 -13.29 -6.35
CA VAL A 86 3.13 -14.67 -6.85
C VAL A 86 4.48 -14.91 -7.50
N ARG A 87 4.93 -13.97 -8.34
CA ARG A 87 6.21 -14.05 -9.02
C ARG A 87 7.37 -14.04 -8.03
N GLY A 88 7.34 -13.16 -7.04
CA GLY A 88 8.36 -13.10 -5.99
C GLY A 88 8.44 -14.39 -5.18
N ALA A 89 7.30 -14.99 -4.82
CA ALA A 89 7.26 -16.28 -4.12
C ALA A 89 7.81 -17.43 -4.98
N LEU A 90 7.45 -17.48 -6.27
CA LEU A 90 7.95 -18.48 -7.21
C LEU A 90 9.46 -18.35 -7.44
N ASP A 91 9.96 -17.13 -7.65
CA ASP A 91 11.39 -16.87 -7.85
C ASP A 91 12.17 -17.19 -6.58
N ALA A 92 11.65 -16.85 -5.39
CA ALA A 92 12.27 -17.20 -4.11
C ALA A 92 12.38 -18.72 -3.93
N TRP A 93 11.32 -19.46 -4.26
CA TRP A 93 11.33 -20.92 -4.22
C TRP A 93 12.29 -21.53 -5.24
N ALA A 94 12.23 -21.10 -6.50
CA ALA A 94 13.05 -21.65 -7.56
C ALA A 94 14.56 -21.38 -7.36
N GLN A 95 14.91 -20.29 -6.68
CA GLN A 95 16.30 -19.88 -6.46
C GLN A 95 16.83 -20.16 -5.04
N HIS A 96 16.03 -20.82 -4.20
CA HIS A 96 16.35 -21.07 -2.79
C HIS A 96 16.61 -19.77 -2.00
N HIS A 97 15.95 -18.68 -2.37
CA HIS A 97 16.04 -17.41 -1.65
C HIS A 97 15.01 -17.36 -0.53
N THR A 98 15.34 -16.61 0.52
CA THR A 98 14.39 -16.28 1.57
C THR A 98 13.37 -15.27 1.04
N LEU A 99 12.08 -15.55 1.24
CA LEU A 99 11.01 -14.61 0.90
C LEU A 99 10.72 -13.74 2.12
N VAL A 100 10.80 -12.42 1.93
CA VAL A 100 10.46 -11.44 2.97
C VAL A 100 9.22 -10.69 2.54
N LEU A 101 8.13 -10.84 3.29
CA LEU A 101 6.88 -10.12 3.07
C LEU A 101 6.77 -8.98 4.07
N ARG A 102 6.72 -7.75 3.54
CA ARG A 102 6.51 -6.55 4.35
C ARG A 102 5.06 -6.46 4.78
N PRO A 103 4.75 -6.03 6.02
CA PRO A 103 3.38 -5.88 6.51
C PRO A 103 2.51 -5.01 5.60
N ASP A 104 3.09 -3.95 5.02
CA ASP A 104 2.41 -3.04 4.09
C ASP A 104 1.86 -3.73 2.84
N GLU A 105 2.64 -4.65 2.27
CA GLU A 105 2.25 -5.38 1.06
C GLU A 105 1.08 -6.32 1.36
N VAL A 106 1.12 -6.99 2.51
CA VAL A 106 0.03 -7.87 2.96
C VAL A 106 -1.24 -7.06 3.25
N TRP A 107 -1.11 -5.91 3.90
CA TRP A 107 -2.25 -5.05 4.20
C TRP A 107 -2.88 -4.47 2.93
N PHE A 108 -2.05 -4.05 1.97
CA PHE A 108 -2.52 -3.54 0.70
C PHE A 108 -3.37 -4.59 -0.04
N GLU A 109 -2.97 -5.86 -0.03
CA GLU A 109 -3.77 -6.95 -0.59
C GLU A 109 -5.12 -7.12 0.11
N VAL A 110 -5.14 -7.06 1.45
CA VAL A 110 -6.40 -7.09 2.21
C VAL A 110 -7.33 -5.94 1.81
N LEU A 111 -6.80 -4.72 1.67
CA LEU A 111 -7.56 -3.56 1.23
C LEU A 111 -8.06 -3.72 -0.21
N ALA A 112 -7.24 -4.25 -1.12
CA ALA A 112 -7.62 -4.49 -2.51
C ALA A 112 -8.81 -5.44 -2.60
N GLN A 113 -8.77 -6.58 -1.89
CA GLN A 113 -9.87 -7.54 -1.86
C GLN A 113 -11.13 -6.96 -1.21
N LEU A 114 -10.99 -6.20 -0.11
CA LEU A 114 -12.10 -5.50 0.52
C LEU A 114 -12.74 -4.50 -0.45
N ASN A 115 -11.94 -3.76 -1.21
CA ASN A 115 -12.41 -2.77 -2.18
C ASN A 115 -13.19 -3.45 -3.33
N LEU A 116 -12.68 -4.56 -3.87
CA LEU A 116 -13.40 -5.35 -4.87
C LEU A 116 -14.76 -5.85 -4.34
N TYR A 117 -14.78 -6.35 -3.10
CA TYR A 117 -16.02 -6.78 -2.48
C TYR A 117 -17.01 -5.61 -2.28
N ALA A 118 -16.53 -4.46 -1.80
CA ALA A 118 -17.33 -3.26 -1.59
C ALA A 118 -17.84 -2.64 -2.90
N ALA A 119 -17.09 -2.76 -4.00
CA ALA A 119 -17.50 -2.31 -5.31
C ALA A 119 -18.78 -3.03 -5.80
N VAL A 120 -18.91 -4.32 -5.47
CA VAL A 120 -20.09 -5.13 -5.81
C VAL A 120 -21.22 -4.99 -4.77
N HIS A 121 -20.89 -4.90 -3.49
CA HIS A 121 -21.85 -4.93 -2.38
C HIS A 121 -22.07 -3.57 -1.68
N GLY A 122 -21.76 -2.47 -2.36
CA GLY A 122 -21.69 -1.14 -1.74
C GLY A 122 -22.98 -0.69 -1.05
N GLU A 123 -24.15 -1.06 -1.58
CA GLU A 123 -25.44 -0.72 -0.97
C GLU A 123 -25.71 -1.52 0.32
N ALA A 124 -25.33 -2.80 0.36
CA ALA A 124 -25.47 -3.64 1.55
C ALA A 124 -24.54 -3.19 2.69
N LEU A 125 -23.34 -2.69 2.33
CA LEU A 125 -22.35 -2.20 3.29
C LEU A 125 -22.54 -0.73 3.66
N ARG A 126 -23.39 0.02 2.94
CA ARG A 126 -23.54 1.48 3.09
C ARG A 126 -23.77 1.90 4.53
N GLY A 127 -24.70 1.23 5.22
CA GLY A 127 -25.10 1.59 6.59
C GLY A 127 -23.97 1.50 7.62
N LEU A 128 -22.90 0.75 7.31
CA LEU A 128 -21.69 0.64 8.13
C LEU A 128 -20.83 1.89 8.03
N PHE A 129 -20.76 2.50 6.85
CA PHE A 129 -19.82 3.58 6.55
C PHE A 129 -20.46 4.97 6.55
N VAL A 130 -21.66 5.14 5.99
CA VAL A 130 -22.28 6.45 5.81
C VAL A 130 -23.74 6.46 6.28
N GLY A 131 -24.21 7.61 6.75
CA GLY A 131 -25.57 7.78 7.28
C GLY A 131 -26.58 8.35 6.27
N HIS A 132 -26.18 8.53 5.01
CA HIS A 132 -27.02 9.10 3.96
C HIS A 132 -27.35 8.06 2.90
N GLU A 133 -28.48 8.23 2.23
CA GLU A 133 -28.84 7.44 1.04
C GLU A 133 -28.22 8.02 -0.23
N GLY A 134 -28.02 7.19 -1.24
CA GLY A 134 -27.46 7.58 -2.53
C GLY A 134 -25.98 7.98 -2.51
N ARG A 135 -25.56 8.65 -3.59
CA ARG A 135 -24.18 9.09 -3.80
C ARG A 135 -24.08 10.60 -3.62
N LEU A 136 -23.15 11.05 -2.76
CA LEU A 136 -22.80 12.46 -2.63
C LEU A 136 -21.61 12.78 -3.52
N ARG A 137 -21.65 13.92 -4.20
CA ARG A 137 -20.50 14.44 -4.94
C ARG A 137 -19.52 15.09 -3.97
N LEU A 138 -18.28 14.65 -4.05
CA LEU A 138 -17.18 15.16 -3.24
C LEU A 138 -16.33 16.06 -4.15
N ARG A 139 -16.12 17.32 -3.74
CA ARG A 139 -15.30 18.29 -4.46
C ARG A 139 -14.06 18.57 -3.62
N VAL A 140 -12.90 18.32 -4.19
CA VAL A 140 -11.60 18.61 -3.57
C VAL A 140 -10.80 19.41 -4.59
N GLY A 141 -10.06 20.40 -4.11
CA GLY A 141 -9.11 21.16 -4.92
C GLY A 141 -7.80 21.30 -4.15
N GLY A 142 -6.71 21.47 -4.88
CA GLY A 142 -5.37 21.60 -4.33
C GLY A 142 -4.43 22.21 -5.36
N ALA A 143 -3.34 22.81 -4.90
CA ALA A 143 -2.32 23.37 -5.79
C ALA A 143 -1.51 22.26 -6.46
N THR A 144 -1.36 21.13 -5.78
CA THR A 144 -0.69 19.92 -6.27
C THR A 144 -1.60 18.69 -6.18
N TRP A 145 -1.26 17.63 -6.91
CA TRP A 145 -1.96 16.35 -6.79
C TRP A 145 -1.87 15.74 -5.38
N ARG A 146 -0.79 16.02 -4.63
CA ARG A 146 -0.66 15.56 -3.24
C ARG A 146 -1.72 16.21 -2.36
N ASP A 147 -1.95 17.51 -2.53
CA ASP A 147 -2.98 18.25 -1.80
C ASP A 147 -4.38 17.73 -2.13
N VAL A 148 -4.63 17.40 -3.40
CA VAL A 148 -5.91 16.82 -3.84
C VAL A 148 -6.14 15.44 -3.20
N LEU A 149 -5.12 14.58 -3.14
CA LEU A 149 -5.22 13.26 -2.52
C LEU A 149 -5.43 13.36 -0.99
N ALA A 150 -4.68 14.23 -0.32
CA ALA A 150 -4.85 14.48 1.11
C ALA A 150 -6.26 15.01 1.43
N GLY A 151 -6.71 16.04 0.69
CA GLY A 151 -8.04 16.62 0.86
C GLY A 151 -9.18 15.64 0.55
N MET A 152 -8.94 14.64 -0.31
CA MET A 152 -9.90 13.57 -0.56
C MET A 152 -10.10 12.69 0.67
N GLY A 153 -9.02 12.28 1.34
CA GLY A 153 -9.08 11.50 2.57
C GLY A 153 -9.86 12.22 3.67
N GLU A 154 -9.56 13.50 3.90
CA GLU A 154 -10.25 14.32 4.90
C GLU A 154 -11.74 14.50 4.60
N ALA A 155 -12.07 14.82 3.35
CA ALA A 155 -13.45 15.03 2.94
C ALA A 155 -14.27 13.72 2.97
N MET A 156 -13.65 12.57 2.72
CA MET A 156 -14.28 11.26 2.93
C MET A 156 -14.53 11.01 4.42
N GLN A 157 -13.54 11.25 5.27
CA GLN A 157 -13.64 11.02 6.72
C GLN A 157 -14.74 11.87 7.39
N GLN A 158 -14.98 13.11 6.92
CA GLN A 158 -16.09 13.96 7.40
C GLN A 158 -17.49 13.37 7.12
N ARG A 159 -17.61 12.47 6.13
CA ARG A 159 -18.89 11.88 5.68
C ARG A 159 -19.08 10.46 6.18
N VAL A 160 -18.01 9.84 6.66
CA VAL A 160 -18.02 8.53 7.26
C VAL A 160 -18.48 8.63 8.71
N ARG A 161 -19.36 7.73 9.15
CA ARG A 161 -19.91 7.70 10.53
C ARG A 161 -18.83 7.40 11.58
N THR A 162 -17.83 6.63 11.19
CA THR A 162 -16.79 6.10 12.06
C THR A 162 -15.52 6.94 11.99
N GLY A 163 -15.11 7.51 13.12
CA GLY A 163 -13.87 8.29 13.22
C GLY A 163 -12.58 7.49 13.03
N TRP A 164 -12.65 6.16 13.11
CA TRP A 164 -11.50 5.26 13.06
C TRP A 164 -11.18 4.71 11.67
N LEU A 165 -12.05 4.92 10.67
CA LEU A 165 -11.92 4.23 9.38
C LEU A 165 -10.65 4.64 8.64
N LEU A 166 -10.36 5.94 8.58
CA LEU A 166 -9.16 6.44 7.94
C LEU A 166 -7.90 5.87 8.60
N ASP A 167 -7.83 5.87 9.93
CA ASP A 167 -6.70 5.33 10.70
C ASP A 167 -6.53 3.82 10.50
N TRP A 168 -7.63 3.10 10.30
CA TRP A 168 -7.60 1.67 10.02
C TRP A 168 -7.14 1.37 8.59
N ILE A 169 -7.60 2.15 7.60
CA ILE A 169 -7.18 1.99 6.19
C ILE A 169 -5.72 2.40 6.00
N MET A 170 -5.29 3.48 6.67
CA MET A 170 -3.94 4.04 6.64
C MET A 170 -3.21 3.79 7.96
N PRO A 171 -2.91 2.53 8.29
CA PRO A 171 -2.24 2.19 9.54
C PRO A 171 -0.81 2.76 9.55
N GLY A 172 -0.31 3.05 10.75
CA GLY A 172 1.00 3.67 10.95
C GLY A 172 2.21 2.73 10.79
N PHE A 173 2.06 1.53 10.21
CA PHE A 173 3.23 0.74 9.83
C PHE A 173 3.78 1.33 8.51
N SER A 174 5.08 1.55 8.45
CA SER A 174 5.81 1.91 7.22
C SER A 174 7.25 1.46 7.42
N THR A 175 7.77 0.66 6.50
CA THR A 175 9.10 0.02 6.61
C THR A 175 10.21 0.79 5.90
N ARG A 176 9.97 1.99 5.34
CA ARG A 176 11.06 2.91 4.98
C ARG A 176 11.55 3.61 6.24
N GLY A 177 12.48 2.96 6.94
CA GLY A 177 13.14 3.54 8.11
C GLY A 177 13.84 4.86 7.77
N GLY A 178 13.22 5.98 8.14
CA GLY A 178 13.91 7.20 8.52
C GLY A 178 13.98 7.23 10.04
N GLY A 179 15.18 7.33 10.60
CA GLY A 179 15.50 7.10 12.00
C GLY A 179 14.56 7.74 13.03
N GLY A 180 14.43 7.05 14.17
CA GLY A 180 13.68 7.52 15.32
C GLY A 180 14.10 8.92 15.76
N GLY A 181 13.11 9.80 15.81
CA GLY A 181 13.16 11.09 16.48
C GLY A 181 11.85 11.26 17.26
N GLY A 182 11.79 10.65 18.44
CA GLY A 182 10.75 10.97 19.40
C GLY A 182 10.88 12.43 19.82
N GLY A 183 9.85 13.23 19.53
CA GLY A 183 9.77 14.63 19.91
C GLY A 183 8.34 14.94 20.34
N GLY A 184 8.02 14.60 21.59
CA GLY A 184 6.84 15.13 22.27
C GLY A 184 7.04 16.61 22.60
N GLY A 185 5.97 17.38 22.44
CA GLY A 185 5.86 18.80 22.80
C GLY A 185 4.72 19.37 21.97
N GLY A 186 3.54 19.63 22.51
CA GLY A 186 3.31 20.52 23.64
C GLY A 186 2.67 21.78 23.05
N GLY A 187 1.44 22.08 23.45
CA GLY A 187 0.57 23.05 22.79
C GLY A 187 0.94 24.54 22.94
N GLY A 188 0.05 25.36 22.38
CA GLY A 188 0.11 26.83 22.33
C GLY A 188 0.19 27.25 20.86
N GLY A 189 -0.78 27.93 20.26
CA GLY A 189 -1.55 29.03 20.79
C GLY A 189 -1.18 30.26 19.96
N LEU A 190 -2.20 30.84 19.30
CA LEU A 190 -2.22 31.96 18.35
C LEU A 190 -2.09 31.57 16.87
#